data_AF-A0A2P7TEV2-F1
#
_entry.id   AF-A0A2P7TEV2-F1
#
_cell.length_a   1.000
_cell.length_b   1.000
_cell.length_c   1.000
_cell.angle_alpha   90.00
_cell.angle_beta   90.00
_cell.angle_gamma   90.00
#
_symmetry.space_group_name_H-M   'P 1'
#
loop_
_entity.id
_entity.type
_entity.pdbx_description
1 polymer ?
#
loop_
_entity_poly.entity_id
_entity_poly.type
_entity_poly.pdbx_seq_one_letter_code
_entity_poly.pdbx_strand_id
1 'polypeptide(L)'
;MNTAAYKLRAFFIPAFLFILLQCPSLLAQPFNSLLWRIEGNSLQQPSYLYGTMHSRDEQVHNLGDSVLLKLNACDAVALEIVTDQMGLKDMLQAMSQMYMKDTTLQDLYTKTEDYRKVKSYVSRKMGVMGFLYNPEKIKPMFLASMLDEMEQEEEQSKNKNLLLDMYFQQVGKDTGKRLISIETIDEQMAAIDQMPLKMQAEMLLDQVNNAGKYDTMGHVMLQYYAEENLDALLQLYEGEKETMTESFDQAIVVLRNRNMATRMDSFMRLQPTFTAVGALHLPGKDGVINLLRQKGYSVQPVYSPNKMPKNTANFNTPATGGGNAQPMPKPPVLLDADEAGFQVLLPDSAKTEWLEDDIILYTCSDAQSGLFYNIAYTALPDSASAQNNEAFYNQVAERLAKTKGAKLLYQKTVNVLEALAQEGEMDMGELLPGIHLRYVMLRTGTDFYLLSVTGLPEKLKNERVNTFFDSFMVAP
;
A
#
# COMPACT_ATOMS: atom_id res chain seq x y z
N MET A 1 -12.45 -25.02 -46.46
CA MET A 1 -11.72 -23.76 -46.74
C MET A 1 -11.81 -22.85 -45.53
N ASN A 2 -10.68 -22.77 -44.82
CA ASN A 2 -10.22 -21.83 -43.78
C ASN A 2 -11.18 -21.25 -42.73
N THR A 3 -11.14 -21.89 -41.55
CA THR A 3 -11.65 -21.44 -40.24
C THR A 3 -10.53 -20.91 -39.32
N ALA A 4 -9.58 -20.12 -39.85
CA ALA A 4 -8.43 -19.64 -39.08
C ALA A 4 -8.47 -18.13 -38.71
N ALA A 5 -9.54 -17.39 -39.01
CA ALA A 5 -9.56 -15.93 -38.89
C ALA A 5 -10.22 -15.36 -37.62
N TYR A 6 -10.60 -16.18 -36.62
CA TYR A 6 -11.44 -15.72 -35.50
C TYR A 6 -10.87 -15.89 -34.09
N LYS A 7 -9.62 -16.36 -33.92
CA LYS A 7 -9.05 -16.57 -32.57
C LYS A 7 -8.05 -15.51 -32.07
N LEU A 8 -7.73 -14.48 -32.85
CA LEU A 8 -6.91 -13.35 -32.36
C LEU A 8 -7.71 -12.21 -31.69
N ARG A 9 -9.04 -12.30 -31.62
CA ARG A 9 -9.90 -11.13 -31.36
C ARG A 9 -10.34 -10.91 -29.91
N ALA A 10 -10.00 -11.77 -28.94
CA ALA A 10 -10.63 -11.68 -27.62
C ALA A 10 -9.72 -11.76 -26.38
N PHE A 11 -8.45 -12.17 -26.49
CA PHE A 11 -7.64 -12.45 -25.29
C PHE A 11 -6.38 -11.57 -25.13
N PHE A 12 -5.74 -11.07 -26.18
CA PHE A 12 -4.51 -10.28 -26.02
C PHE A 12 -4.66 -8.82 -25.56
N ILE A 13 -5.89 -8.30 -25.51
CA ILE A 13 -6.15 -6.86 -25.31
C ILE A 13 -6.77 -6.54 -23.93
N PRO A 14 -7.58 -7.40 -23.28
CA PRO A 14 -8.04 -7.14 -21.91
C PRO A 14 -6.87 -7.06 -20.93
N ALA A 15 -5.86 -7.93 -21.06
CA ALA A 15 -4.65 -7.91 -20.21
C ALA A 15 -3.81 -6.65 -20.44
N PHE A 16 -3.61 -6.22 -21.70
CA PHE A 16 -2.78 -5.05 -22.03
C PHE A 16 -3.46 -3.70 -21.70
N LEU A 17 -4.80 -3.62 -21.80
CA LEU A 17 -5.55 -2.45 -21.34
C LEU A 17 -5.57 -2.36 -19.81
N PHE A 18 -5.59 -3.50 -19.09
CA PHE A 18 -5.57 -3.54 -17.62
C PHE A 18 -4.29 -2.91 -17.04
N ILE A 19 -3.18 -3.01 -17.77
CA ILE A 19 -1.87 -2.46 -17.39
C ILE A 19 -1.82 -0.93 -17.51
N LEU A 20 -2.55 -0.36 -18.48
CA LEU A 20 -2.64 1.11 -18.69
C LEU A 20 -3.81 1.75 -17.93
N LEU A 21 -4.71 0.91 -17.39
CA LEU A 21 -5.85 1.27 -16.55
C LEU A 21 -5.52 1.36 -15.05
N GLN A 22 -4.26 1.10 -14.65
CA GLN A 22 -3.81 1.29 -13.29
C GLN A 22 -3.10 2.62 -13.11
N CYS A 23 -3.85 3.72 -13.13
CA CYS A 23 -3.52 4.76 -12.17
C CYS A 23 -4.86 5.41 -11.77
N PRO A 24 -5.04 5.79 -10.50
CA PRO A 24 -6.09 6.73 -10.12
C PRO A 24 -5.48 8.07 -9.69
N SER A 25 -6.10 9.17 -10.12
CA SER A 25 -6.23 10.43 -9.38
C SER A 25 -4.98 11.30 -9.16
N LEU A 26 -4.73 12.28 -10.04
CA LEU A 26 -3.76 13.36 -9.74
C LEU A 26 -4.25 14.75 -10.15
N LEU A 27 -5.44 15.14 -9.66
CA LEU A 27 -5.83 16.55 -9.50
C LEU A 27 -6.33 16.91 -8.09
N ALA A 28 -6.25 16.00 -7.13
CA ALA A 28 -5.71 16.39 -5.83
C ALA A 28 -4.22 16.10 -5.94
N GLN A 29 -3.30 16.97 -5.52
CA GLN A 29 -2.02 16.41 -5.10
C GLN A 29 -2.25 15.91 -3.67
N PRO A 30 -2.48 14.60 -3.43
CA PRO A 30 -2.28 14.09 -2.10
C PRO A 30 -0.79 14.22 -1.88
N PHE A 31 -0.45 15.17 -1.06
CA PHE A 31 0.83 15.20 -0.43
C PHE A 31 0.89 13.98 0.48
N ASN A 32 1.33 12.84 -0.07
CA ASN A 32 1.50 11.60 0.65
C ASN A 32 2.37 11.85 1.86
N SER A 33 1.79 11.60 3.02
CA SER A 33 2.44 11.82 4.29
C SER A 33 1.76 10.98 5.35
N LEU A 34 2.56 10.23 6.10
CA LEU A 34 2.10 9.60 7.33
C LEU A 34 2.19 10.55 8.52
N LEU A 35 2.96 11.64 8.43
CA LEU A 35 3.21 12.58 9.53
C LEU A 35 2.49 13.92 9.31
N TRP A 36 1.69 14.33 10.28
CA TRP A 36 0.87 15.53 10.20
C TRP A 36 1.13 16.45 11.39
N ARG A 37 1.36 17.72 11.12
CA ARG A 37 1.53 18.78 12.11
C ARG A 37 0.18 19.39 12.44
N ILE A 38 -0.11 19.53 13.73
CA ILE A 38 -1.34 20.09 14.29
C ILE A 38 -1.01 21.40 15.00
N GLU A 39 -1.62 22.50 14.56
CA GLU A 39 -1.41 23.85 15.09
C GLU A 39 -2.72 24.65 15.20
N GLY A 40 -2.64 25.83 15.80
CA GLY A 40 -3.80 26.73 15.95
C GLY A 40 -4.68 26.35 17.14
N ASN A 41 -5.91 26.86 17.16
CA ASN A 41 -6.90 26.58 18.20
C ASN A 41 -6.39 26.76 19.65
N SER A 42 -5.58 27.81 19.87
CA SER A 42 -4.93 28.17 21.14
C SER A 42 -3.82 27.23 21.63
N LEU A 43 -3.35 26.29 20.80
CA LEU A 43 -2.14 25.53 21.10
C LEU A 43 -0.92 26.46 21.20
N GLN A 44 -0.16 26.32 22.28
CA GLN A 44 1.08 27.08 22.48
C GLN A 44 2.25 26.51 21.66
N GLN A 45 2.21 25.22 21.37
CA GLN A 45 3.20 24.50 20.58
C GLN A 45 2.50 23.48 19.66
N PRO A 46 3.09 23.15 18.50
CA PRO A 46 2.53 22.14 17.62
C PRO A 46 2.49 20.76 18.29
N SER A 47 1.42 20.02 18.02
CA SER A 47 1.36 18.57 18.23
C SER A 47 1.47 17.85 16.89
N TYR A 48 1.65 16.54 16.90
CA TYR A 48 1.82 15.75 15.67
C TYR A 48 0.95 14.51 15.70
N LEU A 49 0.47 14.10 14.52
CA LEU A 49 -0.29 12.88 14.28
C LEU A 49 0.48 12.04 13.25
N TYR A 50 0.67 10.76 13.55
CA TYR A 50 1.37 9.82 12.69
C TYR A 50 0.49 8.59 12.42
N GLY A 51 0.44 8.17 11.15
CA GLY A 51 -0.25 6.95 10.72
C GLY A 51 0.65 5.73 10.86
N THR A 52 0.34 4.79 11.75
CA THR A 52 1.06 3.53 11.94
C THR A 52 0.46 2.39 11.13
N MET A 53 1.20 1.29 11.00
CA MET A 53 0.66 0.01 10.58
C MET A 53 1.15 -1.08 11.53
N HIS A 54 0.24 -1.99 11.88
CA HIS A 54 0.52 -3.08 12.81
C HIS A 54 1.34 -4.19 12.13
N SER A 55 2.62 -3.90 11.88
CA SER A 55 3.51 -4.78 11.16
C SER A 55 4.95 -4.64 11.65
N ARG A 56 5.72 -5.73 11.53
CA ARG A 56 7.16 -5.80 11.80
C ARG A 56 8.00 -5.57 10.53
N ASP A 57 7.35 -5.44 9.36
CA ASP A 57 8.01 -5.30 8.06
C ASP A 57 8.97 -4.09 8.01
N GLU A 58 10.15 -4.28 7.39
CA GLU A 58 11.17 -3.22 7.31
C GLU A 58 10.68 -1.94 6.63
N GLN A 59 9.78 -2.05 5.64
CA GLN A 59 9.24 -0.90 4.91
C GLN A 59 8.47 0.04 5.85
N VAL A 60 7.81 -0.51 6.86
CA VAL A 60 7.04 0.24 7.86
C VAL A 60 7.94 1.02 8.81
N HIS A 61 9.14 0.49 9.06
CA HIS A 61 10.17 1.12 9.89
C HIS A 61 11.07 2.10 9.11
N ASN A 62 10.84 2.28 7.81
CA ASN A 62 11.54 3.27 6.98
C ASN A 62 11.01 4.68 7.23
N LEU A 63 11.15 5.15 8.48
CA LEU A 63 10.64 6.42 8.96
C LEU A 63 11.38 7.58 8.30
N GLY A 64 10.64 8.64 7.95
CA GLY A 64 11.25 9.92 7.58
C GLY A 64 12.09 10.50 8.71
N ASP A 65 13.19 11.19 8.38
CA ASP A 65 14.04 11.89 9.36
C ASP A 65 13.25 12.87 10.26
N SER A 66 12.16 13.43 9.74
CA SER A 66 11.26 14.31 10.45
C SER A 66 10.51 13.63 11.59
N VAL A 67 10.20 12.32 11.50
CA VAL A 67 9.33 11.62 12.46
C VAL A 67 9.93 11.66 13.87
N LEU A 68 11.17 11.21 14.02
CA LEU A 68 11.83 11.20 15.33
C LEU A 68 12.16 12.61 15.82
N LEU A 69 12.46 13.55 14.92
CA LEU A 69 12.64 14.96 15.28
C LEU A 69 11.35 15.54 15.88
N LYS A 70 10.19 15.24 15.30
CA LYS A 70 8.89 15.74 15.77
C LYS A 70 8.41 15.02 17.02
N LEU A 71 8.66 13.71 17.13
CA LEU A 71 8.43 12.96 18.36
C LEU A 71 9.26 13.52 19.51
N ASN A 72 10.55 13.76 19.29
CA ASN A 72 11.44 14.31 20.32
C ASN A 72 11.04 15.71 20.79
N ALA A 73 10.46 16.52 19.90
CA ALA A 73 9.94 17.85 20.21
C ALA A 73 8.65 17.84 21.05
N CYS A 74 8.04 16.68 21.29
CA CYS A 74 6.83 16.55 22.10
C CYS A 74 7.14 16.07 23.52
N ASP A 75 6.27 16.44 24.47
CA ASP A 75 6.38 16.05 25.88
C ASP A 75 5.68 14.71 26.18
N ALA A 76 4.77 14.30 25.29
CA ALA A 76 4.01 13.07 25.41
C ALA A 76 3.95 12.28 24.10
N VAL A 77 3.78 10.96 24.24
CA VAL A 77 3.45 10.03 23.17
C VAL A 77 2.08 9.45 23.45
N ALA A 78 1.15 9.63 22.52
CA ALA A 78 -0.19 9.05 22.57
C ALA A 78 -0.31 7.92 21.55
N LEU A 79 -0.84 6.77 21.96
CA LEU A 79 -1.04 5.57 21.14
C LEU A 79 -2.47 5.09 21.28
N GLU A 80 -2.98 4.29 20.35
CA GLU A 80 -4.32 3.70 20.46
C GLU A 80 -4.49 2.99 21.81
N ILE A 81 -3.54 2.11 22.13
CA ILE A 81 -3.47 1.38 23.39
C ILE A 81 -2.05 1.45 23.94
N VAL A 82 -1.91 1.75 25.24
CA VAL A 82 -0.64 1.62 25.97
C VAL A 82 -0.71 0.44 26.92
N THR A 83 -0.03 -0.65 26.59
CA THR A 83 -0.11 -1.92 27.34
C THR A 83 0.57 -1.85 28.70
N ASP A 84 1.65 -1.07 28.83
CA ASP A 84 2.43 -0.94 30.07
C ASP A 84 1.63 -0.29 31.22
N GLN A 85 0.50 0.36 30.92
CA GLN A 85 -0.39 0.97 31.91
C GLN A 85 -1.47 0.01 32.42
N MET A 86 -1.61 -1.17 31.83
CA MET A 86 -2.64 -2.13 32.22
C MET A 86 -2.25 -2.85 33.52
N GLY A 87 -3.15 -2.82 34.51
CA GLY A 87 -3.01 -3.68 35.67
C GLY A 87 -3.34 -5.13 35.34
N LEU A 88 -2.99 -6.05 36.26
CA LEU A 88 -3.35 -7.47 36.14
C LEU A 88 -4.87 -7.67 35.92
N LYS A 89 -5.70 -6.86 36.58
CA LYS A 89 -7.16 -6.92 36.43
C LYS A 89 -7.59 -6.57 35.00
N ASP A 90 -7.04 -5.51 34.42
CA ASP A 90 -7.40 -5.06 33.07
C ASP A 90 -6.96 -6.08 32.03
N MET A 91 -5.78 -6.68 32.22
CA MET A 91 -5.30 -7.77 31.37
C MET A 91 -6.23 -9.00 31.45
N LEU A 92 -6.64 -9.43 32.65
CA LEU A 92 -7.56 -10.56 32.81
C LEU A 92 -8.94 -10.27 32.20
N GLN A 93 -9.42 -9.04 32.31
CA GLN A 93 -10.67 -8.61 31.68
C GLN A 93 -10.56 -8.63 30.15
N ALA A 94 -9.46 -8.11 29.60
CA ALA A 94 -9.17 -8.15 28.18
C ALA A 94 -9.14 -9.60 27.67
N MET A 95 -8.38 -10.46 28.34
CA MET A 95 -8.32 -11.88 28.02
C MET A 95 -9.71 -12.51 28.04
N SER A 96 -10.52 -12.27 29.08
CA SER A 96 -11.88 -12.81 29.14
C SER A 96 -12.77 -12.36 27.98
N GLN A 97 -12.55 -11.17 27.41
CA GLN A 97 -13.30 -10.67 26.26
C GLN A 97 -12.85 -11.28 24.93
N MET A 98 -11.64 -11.82 24.85
CA MET A 98 -11.18 -12.57 23.67
C MET A 98 -11.89 -13.92 23.51
N TYR A 99 -12.50 -14.44 24.58
CA TYR A 99 -13.21 -15.71 24.57
C TYR A 99 -14.70 -15.56 24.25
N MET A 100 -15.21 -16.50 23.45
CA MET A 100 -16.63 -16.76 23.24
C MET A 100 -17.24 -17.38 24.50
N LYS A 101 -18.43 -16.92 24.88
CA LYS A 101 -19.15 -17.40 26.07
C LYS A 101 -19.98 -18.64 25.75
N ASP A 102 -20.91 -18.51 24.81
CA ASP A 102 -22.02 -19.47 24.64
C ASP A 102 -21.88 -20.38 23.41
N THR A 103 -20.73 -20.36 22.73
CA THR A 103 -20.48 -21.12 21.49
C THR A 103 -19.04 -21.64 21.44
N THR A 104 -18.71 -22.43 20.42
CA THR A 104 -17.35 -22.86 20.08
C THR A 104 -17.04 -22.56 18.61
N LEU A 105 -15.77 -22.66 18.20
CA LEU A 105 -15.39 -22.56 16.78
C LEU A 105 -16.15 -23.59 15.94
N GLN A 106 -16.28 -24.83 16.43
CA GLN A 106 -17.02 -25.88 15.73
C GLN A 106 -18.45 -25.47 15.38
N ASP A 107 -19.15 -24.82 16.31
CA ASP A 107 -20.56 -24.42 16.15
C ASP A 107 -20.75 -23.31 15.09
N LEU A 108 -19.68 -22.59 14.75
CA LEU A 108 -19.72 -21.50 13.77
C LEU A 108 -19.69 -21.98 12.31
N TYR A 109 -19.22 -23.21 12.06
CA TYR A 109 -19.10 -23.76 10.70
C TYR A 109 -20.25 -24.71 10.36
N THR A 110 -20.90 -24.44 9.23
CA THR A 110 -21.99 -25.31 8.74
C THR A 110 -21.44 -26.59 8.09
N LYS A 111 -20.30 -26.51 7.40
CA LYS A 111 -19.64 -27.67 6.78
C LYS A 111 -18.58 -28.22 7.71
N THR A 112 -18.69 -29.51 8.05
CA THR A 112 -17.70 -30.18 8.93
C THR A 112 -16.29 -30.17 8.33
N GLU A 113 -16.15 -30.15 7.00
CA GLU A 113 -14.84 -30.08 6.34
C GLU A 113 -14.12 -28.75 6.62
N ASP A 114 -14.85 -27.63 6.58
CA ASP A 114 -14.28 -26.30 6.83
C ASP A 114 -13.75 -26.19 8.26
N TYR A 115 -14.55 -26.64 9.24
CA TYR A 115 -14.09 -26.74 10.63
C TYR A 115 -12.84 -27.62 10.78
N ARG A 116 -12.79 -28.77 10.09
CA ARG A 116 -11.61 -29.66 10.16
C ARG A 116 -10.36 -28.98 9.61
N LYS A 117 -10.46 -28.20 8.52
CA LYS A 117 -9.35 -27.41 7.98
C LYS A 117 -8.84 -26.41 9.01
N VAL A 118 -9.73 -25.60 9.57
CA VAL A 118 -9.41 -24.60 10.59
C VAL A 118 -8.78 -25.25 11.81
N LYS A 119 -9.44 -26.26 12.39
CA LYS A 119 -8.92 -26.98 13.56
C LYS A 119 -7.53 -27.56 13.32
N SER A 120 -7.31 -28.19 12.17
CA SER A 120 -6.01 -28.78 11.82
C SER A 120 -4.93 -27.70 11.68
N TYR A 121 -5.25 -26.58 11.03
CA TYR A 121 -4.30 -25.48 10.85
C TYR A 121 -3.95 -24.82 12.18
N VAL A 122 -4.95 -24.44 12.98
CA VAL A 122 -4.80 -23.86 14.32
C VAL A 122 -3.96 -24.77 15.22
N SER A 123 -4.27 -26.08 15.24
CA SER A 123 -3.53 -27.03 16.07
C SER A 123 -2.06 -27.15 15.68
N ARG A 124 -1.75 -27.07 14.38
CA ARG A 124 -0.36 -27.10 13.89
C ARG A 124 0.40 -25.84 14.27
N LYS A 125 -0.19 -24.65 14.09
CA LYS A 125 0.46 -23.37 14.37
C LYS A 125 0.63 -23.10 15.86
N MET A 126 -0.40 -23.36 16.67
CA MET A 126 -0.33 -23.12 18.11
C MET A 126 0.47 -24.20 18.86
N GLY A 127 0.52 -25.45 18.34
CA GLY A 127 1.22 -26.55 18.98
C GLY A 127 0.84 -26.71 20.46
N VAL A 128 1.84 -26.68 21.35
CA VAL A 128 1.64 -26.80 22.81
C VAL A 128 0.80 -25.65 23.39
N MET A 129 0.86 -24.45 22.80
CA MET A 129 0.06 -23.31 23.26
C MET A 129 -1.44 -23.53 23.07
N GLY A 130 -1.84 -24.37 22.11
CA GLY A 130 -3.25 -24.72 21.92
C GLY A 130 -3.87 -25.38 23.17
N PHE A 131 -3.09 -26.12 23.95
CA PHE A 131 -3.56 -26.70 25.22
C PHE A 131 -3.80 -25.64 26.29
N LEU A 132 -2.93 -24.62 26.35
CA LEU A 132 -3.01 -23.56 27.35
C LEU A 132 -4.17 -22.61 27.09
N TYR A 133 -4.37 -22.23 25.83
CA TYR A 133 -5.31 -21.17 25.47
C TYR A 133 -6.69 -21.66 25.02
N ASN A 134 -6.88 -22.96 24.78
CA ASN A 134 -8.15 -23.54 24.32
C ASN A 134 -8.76 -22.78 23.10
N PRO A 135 -8.15 -22.90 21.91
CA PRO A 135 -8.54 -22.11 20.74
C PRO A 135 -10.01 -22.28 20.32
N GLU A 136 -10.64 -23.41 20.64
CA GLU A 136 -12.08 -23.64 20.39
C GLU A 136 -13.00 -22.62 21.04
N LYS A 137 -12.52 -21.90 22.07
CA LYS A 137 -13.26 -20.87 22.77
C LYS A 137 -12.79 -19.46 22.47
N ILE A 138 -11.72 -19.26 21.70
CA ILE A 138 -11.26 -17.92 21.31
C ILE A 138 -12.13 -17.43 20.15
N LYS A 139 -12.57 -16.17 20.16
CA LYS A 139 -13.35 -15.62 19.04
C LYS A 139 -12.49 -15.69 17.75
N PRO A 140 -13.07 -16.00 16.59
CA PRO A 140 -12.28 -16.29 15.40
C PRO A 140 -11.35 -15.16 14.95
N MET A 141 -11.74 -13.88 15.10
CA MET A 141 -10.87 -12.75 14.75
C MET A 141 -9.61 -12.68 15.63
N PHE A 142 -9.72 -12.91 16.95
CA PHE A 142 -8.53 -12.96 17.82
C PHE A 142 -7.63 -14.12 17.45
N LEU A 143 -8.22 -15.28 17.16
CA LEU A 143 -7.45 -16.43 16.74
C LEU A 143 -6.74 -16.17 15.41
N ALA A 144 -7.41 -15.53 14.45
CA ALA A 144 -6.82 -15.10 13.18
C ALA A 144 -5.61 -14.18 13.39
N SER A 145 -5.75 -13.13 14.21
CA SER A 145 -4.67 -12.19 14.54
C SER A 145 -3.51 -12.88 15.27
N MET A 146 -3.78 -13.80 16.19
CA MET A 146 -2.72 -14.57 16.87
C MET A 146 -1.94 -15.44 15.88
N LEU A 147 -2.63 -16.09 14.95
CA LEU A 147 -1.98 -16.94 13.94
C LEU A 147 -1.14 -16.10 12.98
N ASP A 148 -1.65 -14.94 12.56
CA ASP A 148 -0.93 -13.99 11.71
C ASP A 148 0.34 -13.47 12.40
N GLU A 149 0.25 -13.10 13.68
CA GLU A 149 1.42 -12.69 14.46
C GLU A 149 2.48 -13.80 14.53
N MET A 150 2.06 -15.05 14.77
CA MET A 150 2.97 -16.20 14.78
C MET A 150 3.61 -16.44 13.42
N GLU A 151 2.88 -16.23 12.32
CA GLU A 151 3.43 -16.33 10.96
C GLU A 151 4.45 -15.23 10.67
N GLN A 152 4.14 -13.98 11.02
CA GLN A 152 5.08 -12.88 10.90
C GLN A 152 6.36 -13.15 11.72
N GLU A 153 6.26 -13.72 12.93
CA GLU A 153 7.43 -14.09 13.73
C GLU A 153 8.26 -15.23 13.12
N GLU A 154 7.63 -16.22 12.50
CA GLU A 154 8.30 -17.32 11.80
C GLU A 154 9.06 -16.81 10.56
N GLU A 155 8.36 -16.11 9.67
CA GLU A 155 8.91 -15.58 8.41
C GLU A 155 10.00 -14.53 8.66
N GLN A 156 9.78 -13.69 9.66
CA GLN A 156 10.68 -12.59 10.01
C GLN A 156 11.61 -12.93 11.17
N SER A 157 11.85 -14.21 11.49
CA SER A 157 12.86 -14.64 12.49
C SER A 157 14.30 -14.14 12.22
N LYS A 158 14.54 -13.47 11.07
CA LYS A 158 15.76 -12.72 10.74
C LYS A 158 15.67 -11.21 11.03
N ASN A 159 14.48 -10.63 11.06
CA ASN A 159 14.20 -9.21 11.30
C ASN A 159 13.70 -9.02 12.74
N LYS A 160 14.41 -8.21 13.54
CA LYS A 160 14.15 -8.06 14.98
C LYS A 160 13.28 -6.86 15.34
N ASN A 161 12.55 -6.33 14.37
CA ASN A 161 11.73 -5.15 14.58
C ASN A 161 10.56 -5.46 15.53
N LEU A 162 10.31 -4.53 16.44
CA LEU A 162 9.04 -4.47 17.17
C LEU A 162 7.94 -4.05 16.20
N LEU A 163 6.68 -4.38 16.49
CA LEU A 163 5.55 -3.71 15.85
C LEU A 163 5.71 -2.19 15.95
N LEU A 164 5.40 -1.43 14.90
CA LEU A 164 5.68 0.00 14.88
C LEU A 164 5.01 0.78 16.03
N ASP A 165 3.79 0.38 16.43
CA ASP A 165 3.08 0.96 17.58
C ASP A 165 3.90 0.76 18.88
N MET A 166 4.44 -0.45 19.08
CA MET A 166 5.28 -0.79 20.22
C MET A 166 6.64 -0.08 20.16
N TYR A 167 7.19 0.13 18.96
CA TYR A 167 8.39 0.93 18.77
C TYR A 167 8.19 2.36 19.29
N PHE A 168 7.08 3.03 18.94
CA PHE A 168 6.80 4.37 19.47
C PHE A 168 6.52 4.38 20.97
N GLN A 169 5.88 3.34 21.52
CA GLN A 169 5.74 3.17 22.97
C GLN A 169 7.10 3.12 23.67
N GLN A 170 8.00 2.30 23.13
CA GLN A 170 9.35 2.10 23.66
C GLN A 170 10.17 3.39 23.58
N VAL A 171 10.14 4.11 22.45
CA VAL A 171 10.79 5.43 22.31
C VAL A 171 10.25 6.42 23.35
N GLY A 172 8.93 6.47 23.54
CA GLY A 172 8.32 7.34 24.56
C GLY A 172 8.81 7.02 25.97
N LYS A 173 8.89 5.72 26.31
CA LYS A 173 9.39 5.24 27.61
C LYS A 173 10.87 5.57 27.82
N ASP A 174 11.72 5.25 26.85
CA ASP A 174 13.16 5.45 26.95
C ASP A 174 13.56 6.93 27.01
N THR A 175 12.71 7.80 26.45
CA THR A 175 12.90 9.26 26.51
C THR A 175 12.17 9.94 27.66
N GLY A 176 11.55 9.17 28.57
CA GLY A 176 10.85 9.69 29.76
C GLY A 176 9.60 10.51 29.44
N LYS A 177 9.03 10.36 28.24
CA LYS A 177 7.83 11.07 27.80
C LYS A 177 6.59 10.45 28.45
N ARG A 178 5.56 11.28 28.66
CA ARG A 178 4.28 10.76 29.17
C ARG A 178 3.61 9.89 28.12
N LEU A 179 3.27 8.65 28.47
CA LEU A 179 2.48 7.77 27.62
C LEU A 179 0.98 7.99 27.84
N ILE A 180 0.21 8.06 26.76
CA ILE A 180 -1.24 8.29 26.78
C ILE A 180 -1.93 7.22 25.93
N SER A 181 -2.87 6.48 26.52
CA SER A 181 -3.78 5.61 25.77
C SER A 181 -4.96 6.43 25.26
N ILE A 182 -5.14 6.49 23.94
CA ILE A 182 -6.23 7.24 23.29
C ILE A 182 -7.52 6.44 23.38
N GLU A 183 -7.45 5.12 23.38
CA GLU A 183 -8.58 4.21 23.51
C GLU A 183 -8.43 3.34 24.76
N THR A 184 -9.53 2.66 25.09
CA THR A 184 -9.56 1.57 26.06
C THR A 184 -9.70 0.24 25.34
N ILE A 185 -9.25 -0.84 25.98
CA ILE A 185 -9.43 -2.19 25.43
C ILE A 185 -10.92 -2.48 25.21
N ASP A 186 -11.76 -2.14 26.20
CA ASP A 186 -13.20 -2.36 26.12
C ASP A 186 -13.82 -1.71 24.87
N GLU A 187 -13.34 -0.53 24.45
CA GLU A 187 -13.79 0.13 23.23
C GLU A 187 -13.38 -0.63 21.96
N GLN A 188 -12.14 -1.12 21.89
CA GLN A 188 -11.69 -1.92 20.75
C GLN A 188 -12.42 -3.27 20.69
N MET A 189 -12.64 -3.92 21.84
CA MET A 189 -13.39 -5.17 21.93
C MET A 189 -14.84 -4.97 21.51
N ALA A 190 -15.48 -3.88 21.95
CA ALA A 190 -16.86 -3.57 21.59
C ALA A 190 -17.02 -3.29 20.08
N ALA A 191 -16.00 -2.72 19.43
CA ALA A 191 -15.98 -2.52 17.98
C ALA A 191 -15.86 -3.86 17.23
N ILE A 192 -14.95 -4.74 17.67
CA ILE A 192 -14.80 -6.10 17.12
C ILE A 192 -16.09 -6.91 17.28
N ASP A 193 -16.77 -6.77 18.41
CA ASP A 193 -18.02 -7.47 18.71
C ASP A 193 -19.22 -7.01 17.87
N GLN A 194 -19.09 -5.92 17.11
CA GLN A 194 -20.08 -5.59 16.08
C GLN A 194 -20.02 -6.54 14.88
N MET A 195 -18.91 -7.24 14.66
CA MET A 195 -18.81 -8.26 13.63
C MET A 195 -19.42 -9.59 14.13
N PRO A 196 -20.42 -10.15 13.44
CA PRO A 196 -20.99 -11.44 13.82
C PRO A 196 -19.94 -12.56 13.85
N LEU A 197 -19.96 -13.40 14.89
CA LEU A 197 -18.98 -14.50 15.05
C LEU A 197 -18.90 -15.44 13.84
N LYS A 198 -20.00 -15.64 13.09
CA LYS A 198 -19.96 -16.42 11.85
C LYS A 198 -19.12 -15.76 10.76
N MET A 199 -19.23 -14.45 10.58
CA MET A 199 -18.42 -13.71 9.63
C MET A 199 -16.94 -13.75 10.04
N GLN A 200 -16.66 -13.60 11.34
CA GLN A 200 -15.31 -13.79 11.88
C GLN A 200 -14.76 -15.19 11.54
N ALA A 201 -15.58 -16.23 11.66
CA ALA A 201 -15.18 -17.60 11.34
C ALA A 201 -14.95 -17.83 9.84
N GLU A 202 -15.74 -17.18 8.98
CA GLU A 202 -15.53 -17.20 7.52
C GLU A 202 -14.20 -16.54 7.15
N MET A 203 -13.84 -15.42 7.77
CA MET A 203 -12.54 -14.76 7.58
C MET A 203 -11.37 -15.65 8.04
N LEU A 204 -11.49 -16.31 9.22
CA LEU A 204 -10.48 -17.26 9.69
C LEU A 204 -10.33 -18.45 8.72
N LEU A 205 -11.43 -18.96 8.17
CA LEU A 205 -11.38 -20.02 7.17
C LEU A 205 -10.70 -19.55 5.88
N ASP A 206 -10.95 -18.33 5.43
CA ASP A 206 -10.28 -17.77 4.25
C ASP A 206 -8.77 -17.64 4.48
N GLN A 207 -8.34 -17.09 5.63
CA GLN A 207 -6.93 -17.08 6.05
C GLN A 207 -6.33 -18.49 5.98
N VAL A 208 -7.01 -19.50 6.54
CA VAL A 208 -6.55 -20.90 6.52
C VAL A 208 -6.43 -21.46 5.10
N ASN A 209 -7.36 -21.12 4.20
CA ASN A 209 -7.35 -21.57 2.82
C ASN A 209 -6.27 -20.88 1.97
N ASN A 210 -5.83 -19.70 2.41
CA ASN A 210 -4.81 -18.90 1.74
C ASN A 210 -3.45 -18.98 2.43
N ALA A 211 -3.34 -19.67 3.57
CA ALA A 211 -2.08 -19.84 4.29
C ALA A 211 -1.00 -20.48 3.40
N GLY A 212 0.19 -19.87 3.40
CA GLY A 212 1.32 -20.27 2.57
C GLY A 212 1.21 -19.88 1.09
N LYS A 213 0.14 -19.18 0.69
CA LYS A 213 0.09 -18.47 -0.60
C LYS A 213 0.69 -17.08 -0.43
N TYR A 214 1.11 -16.49 -1.54
CA TYR A 214 1.56 -15.11 -1.56
C TYR A 214 0.40 -14.17 -1.20
N ASP A 215 0.54 -13.41 -0.12
CA ASP A 215 -0.44 -12.41 0.30
C ASP A 215 -0.30 -11.14 -0.56
N THR A 216 -0.90 -11.16 -1.74
CA THR A 216 -0.90 -10.01 -2.66
C THR A 216 -1.51 -8.77 -2.00
N MET A 217 -2.58 -8.94 -1.21
CA MET A 217 -3.31 -7.81 -0.62
C MET A 217 -2.46 -7.13 0.47
N GLY A 218 -1.85 -7.91 1.36
CA GLY A 218 -0.92 -7.41 2.36
C GLY A 218 0.27 -6.69 1.75
N HIS A 219 0.84 -7.21 0.65
CA HIS A 219 1.94 -6.55 -0.06
C HIS A 219 1.51 -5.22 -0.71
N VAL A 220 0.32 -5.14 -1.29
CA VAL A 220 -0.22 -3.90 -1.84
C VAL A 220 -0.45 -2.87 -0.73
N MET A 221 -1.00 -3.28 0.42
CA MET A 221 -1.15 -2.42 1.60
C MET A 221 0.20 -1.91 2.10
N LEU A 222 1.19 -2.78 2.23
CA LEU A 222 2.57 -2.44 2.61
C LEU A 222 3.18 -1.42 1.65
N GLN A 223 2.97 -1.60 0.34
CA GLN A 223 3.49 -0.68 -0.66
C GLN A 223 2.84 0.70 -0.55
N TYR A 224 1.50 0.79 -0.48
CA TYR A 224 0.81 2.07 -0.31
C TYR A 224 1.19 2.76 0.99
N TYR A 225 1.37 2.01 2.07
CA TYR A 225 1.88 2.55 3.33
C TYR A 225 3.31 3.10 3.19
N ALA A 226 4.21 2.35 2.56
CA ALA A 226 5.61 2.76 2.36
C ALA A 226 5.74 4.01 1.48
N GLU A 227 4.82 4.18 0.54
CA GLU A 227 4.64 5.37 -0.31
C GLU A 227 3.90 6.53 0.40
N GLU A 228 3.52 6.34 1.66
CA GLU A 228 2.76 7.29 2.50
C GLU A 228 1.40 7.67 1.89
N ASN A 229 0.82 6.80 1.05
CA ASN A 229 -0.37 7.04 0.25
C ASN A 229 -1.65 6.69 1.01
N LEU A 230 -2.08 7.61 1.89
CA LEU A 230 -3.29 7.45 2.68
C LEU A 230 -4.57 7.31 1.83
N ASP A 231 -4.63 7.95 0.66
CA ASP A 231 -5.81 7.88 -0.20
C ASP A 231 -5.93 6.51 -0.86
N ALA A 232 -4.82 5.89 -1.28
CA ALA A 232 -4.82 4.52 -1.81
C ALA A 232 -5.16 3.50 -0.72
N LEU A 233 -4.65 3.68 0.50
CA LEU A 233 -5.04 2.86 1.65
C LEU A 233 -6.55 2.96 1.94
N LEU A 234 -7.11 4.18 1.89
CA LEU A 234 -8.54 4.39 2.08
C LEU A 234 -9.37 3.74 0.96
N GLN A 235 -8.96 3.89 -0.30
CA GLN A 235 -9.67 3.28 -1.43
C GLN A 235 -9.67 1.75 -1.35
N LEU A 236 -8.56 1.16 -0.93
CA LEU A 236 -8.46 -0.28 -0.74
C LEU A 236 -9.45 -0.75 0.35
N TYR A 237 -9.48 -0.05 1.48
CA TYR A 237 -10.44 -0.30 2.56
C TYR A 237 -11.90 -0.12 2.11
N GLU A 238 -12.20 0.94 1.35
CA GLU A 238 -13.55 1.18 0.82
C GLU A 238 -13.98 0.11 -0.19
N GLY A 239 -13.05 -0.46 -0.94
CA GLY A 239 -13.31 -1.60 -1.84
C GLY A 239 -13.70 -2.88 -1.11
N GLU A 240 -13.16 -3.11 0.09
CA GLU A 240 -13.51 -4.26 0.93
C GLU A 240 -14.80 -4.07 1.73
N LYS A 241 -15.22 -2.81 1.92
CA LYS A 241 -16.42 -2.45 2.70
C LYS A 241 -17.69 -3.15 2.25
N GLU A 242 -17.83 -3.44 0.94
CA GLU A 242 -19.00 -4.16 0.40
C GLU A 242 -19.16 -5.58 1.00
N THR A 243 -18.08 -6.14 1.52
CA THR A 243 -18.08 -7.46 2.17
C THR A 243 -18.38 -7.38 3.67
N MET A 244 -18.47 -6.18 4.25
CA MET A 244 -18.60 -5.94 5.68
C MET A 244 -19.98 -5.42 6.06
N THR A 245 -20.42 -5.71 7.28
CA THR A 245 -21.65 -5.09 7.81
C THR A 245 -21.45 -3.59 8.05
N GLU A 246 -22.45 -2.77 7.72
CA GLU A 246 -22.40 -1.32 7.96
C GLU A 246 -22.13 -0.98 9.44
N SER A 247 -22.71 -1.74 10.37
CA SER A 247 -22.46 -1.58 11.81
C SER A 247 -21.00 -1.81 12.19
N PHE A 248 -20.33 -2.77 11.55
CA PHE A 248 -18.92 -3.05 11.81
C PHE A 248 -18.02 -1.94 11.25
N ASP A 249 -18.24 -1.53 10.00
CA ASP A 249 -17.50 -0.42 9.37
C ASP A 249 -17.63 0.89 10.19
N GLN A 250 -18.84 1.23 10.63
CA GLN A 250 -19.04 2.41 11.49
C GLN A 250 -18.31 2.29 12.83
N ALA A 251 -18.30 1.10 13.44
CA ALA A 251 -17.68 0.90 14.73
C ALA A 251 -16.15 0.85 14.67
N ILE A 252 -15.57 0.26 13.60
CA ILE A 252 -14.13 0.00 13.51
C ILE A 252 -13.32 1.22 13.05
N VAL A 253 -13.95 2.16 12.32
CA VAL A 253 -13.28 3.40 11.87
C VAL A 253 -14.01 4.64 12.38
N VAL A 254 -15.28 4.85 12.02
CA VAL A 254 -15.94 6.16 12.18
C VAL A 254 -16.10 6.56 13.66
N LEU A 255 -16.63 5.68 14.51
CA LEU A 255 -16.85 6.00 15.93
C LEU A 255 -15.51 6.18 16.66
N ARG A 256 -14.54 5.31 16.37
CA ARG A 256 -13.18 5.39 16.92
C ARG A 256 -12.49 6.70 16.55
N ASN A 257 -12.55 7.11 15.28
CA ASN A 257 -11.99 8.39 14.82
C ASN A 257 -12.56 9.60 15.57
N ARG A 258 -13.88 9.61 15.83
CA ARG A 258 -14.55 10.69 16.58
C ARG A 258 -14.08 10.74 18.03
N ASN A 259 -13.92 9.58 18.67
CA ASN A 259 -13.39 9.48 20.02
C ASN A 259 -11.92 9.92 20.08
N MET A 260 -11.09 9.44 19.15
CA MET A 260 -9.68 9.82 19.01
C MET A 260 -9.55 11.34 18.85
N ALA A 261 -10.24 11.95 17.89
CA ALA A 261 -10.18 13.40 17.65
C ALA A 261 -10.65 14.22 18.85
N THR A 262 -11.66 13.75 19.60
CA THR A 262 -12.15 14.40 20.82
C THR A 262 -11.14 14.32 21.97
N ARG A 263 -10.49 13.17 22.14
CA ARG A 263 -9.46 12.98 23.18
C ARG A 263 -8.20 13.75 22.84
N MET A 264 -7.78 13.76 21.58
CA MET A 264 -6.67 14.57 21.08
C MET A 264 -6.87 16.06 21.38
N ASP A 265 -8.05 16.61 21.04
CA ASP A 265 -8.43 18.00 21.35
C ASP A 265 -8.27 18.34 22.85
N SER A 266 -8.46 17.35 23.73
CA SER A 266 -8.28 17.52 25.18
C SER A 266 -6.81 17.51 25.60
N PHE A 267 -6.04 16.47 25.24
CA PHE A 267 -4.67 16.33 25.76
C PHE A 267 -3.64 17.24 25.06
N MET A 268 -3.85 17.57 23.77
CA MET A 268 -2.92 18.44 23.03
C MET A 268 -2.91 19.87 23.58
N ARG A 269 -4.00 20.32 24.24
CA ARG A 269 -4.07 21.63 24.91
C ARG A 269 -3.23 21.70 26.18
N LEU A 270 -2.93 20.54 26.78
CA LEU A 270 -2.13 20.48 28.01
C LEU A 270 -0.64 20.50 27.70
N GLN A 271 -0.22 19.85 26.62
CA GLN A 271 1.18 19.73 26.22
C GLN A 271 1.31 19.26 24.76
N PRO A 272 2.39 19.64 24.05
CA PRO A 272 2.69 19.11 22.72
C PRO A 272 2.81 17.59 22.77
N THR A 273 2.02 16.91 21.93
CA THR A 273 1.89 15.46 21.95
C THR A 273 2.14 14.87 20.57
N PHE A 274 2.96 13.82 20.50
CA PHE A 274 3.11 12.99 19.31
C PHE A 274 2.11 11.84 19.40
N THR A 275 1.12 11.85 18.51
CA THR A 275 0.02 10.87 18.49
C THR A 275 0.24 9.89 17.35
N ALA A 276 0.25 8.59 17.62
CA ALA A 276 0.35 7.54 16.62
C ALA A 276 -0.89 6.64 16.67
N VAL A 277 -1.59 6.51 15.54
CA VAL A 277 -2.78 5.67 15.34
C VAL A 277 -2.71 5.03 13.96
N GLY A 278 -3.44 3.95 13.72
CA GLY A 278 -3.42 3.24 12.44
C GLY A 278 -3.68 4.17 11.26
N ALA A 279 -2.92 4.01 10.16
CA ALA A 279 -2.96 4.90 9.00
C ALA A 279 -4.36 5.05 8.40
N LEU A 280 -5.19 4.01 8.45
CA LEU A 280 -6.59 4.05 8.01
C LEU A 280 -7.49 4.99 8.84
N HIS A 281 -7.10 5.36 10.06
CA HIS A 281 -7.83 6.34 10.86
C HIS A 281 -7.62 7.79 10.40
N LEU A 282 -6.59 8.07 9.58
CA LEU A 282 -6.21 9.43 9.18
C LEU A 282 -7.08 10.03 8.06
N PRO A 283 -7.24 9.36 6.89
CA PRO A 283 -7.86 9.95 5.71
C PRO A 283 -9.40 9.90 5.72
N GLY A 284 -10.01 10.56 4.73
CA GLY A 284 -11.45 10.51 4.50
C GLY A 284 -12.27 11.51 5.30
N LYS A 285 -13.58 11.53 5.02
CA LYS A 285 -14.52 12.52 5.60
C LYS A 285 -14.65 12.40 7.12
N ASP A 286 -14.61 11.19 7.64
CA ASP A 286 -14.64 10.86 9.07
C ASP A 286 -13.23 10.55 9.61
N GLY A 287 -12.17 10.82 8.84
CA GLY A 287 -10.78 10.67 9.25
C GLY A 287 -10.36 11.66 10.33
N VAL A 288 -9.45 11.26 11.21
CA VAL A 288 -8.94 12.09 12.33
C VAL A 288 -8.40 13.43 11.83
N ILE A 289 -7.73 13.46 10.66
CA ILE A 289 -7.25 14.71 10.05
C ILE A 289 -8.41 15.68 9.81
N ASN A 290 -9.49 15.21 9.19
CA ASN A 290 -10.63 16.05 8.86
C ASN A 290 -11.41 16.47 10.11
N LEU A 291 -11.58 15.55 11.06
CA LEU A 291 -12.27 15.83 12.33
C LEU A 291 -11.55 16.89 13.17
N LEU A 292 -10.21 16.86 13.20
CA LEU A 292 -9.42 17.89 13.87
C LEU A 292 -9.53 19.25 13.14
N ARG A 293 -9.54 19.27 11.80
CA ARG A 293 -9.78 20.50 11.03
C ARG A 293 -11.15 21.09 11.33
N GLN A 294 -12.20 20.27 11.43
CA GLN A 294 -13.55 20.70 11.81
C GLN A 294 -13.60 21.29 13.23
N LYS A 295 -12.72 20.84 14.13
CA LYS A 295 -12.55 21.41 15.48
C LYS A 295 -11.77 22.73 15.50
N GLY A 296 -11.32 23.24 14.35
CA GLY A 296 -10.63 24.52 14.21
C GLY A 296 -9.10 24.44 14.26
N TYR A 297 -8.52 23.23 14.18
CA TYR A 297 -7.07 23.07 14.08
C TYR A 297 -6.59 23.22 12.62
N SER A 298 -5.40 23.76 12.45
CA SER A 298 -4.64 23.61 11.20
C SER A 298 -3.93 22.26 11.24
N VAL A 299 -4.22 21.38 10.29
CA VAL A 299 -3.60 20.05 10.19
C VAL A 299 -2.95 19.92 8.82
N GLN A 300 -1.62 19.93 8.79
CA GLN A 300 -0.81 19.99 7.57
C GLN A 300 0.17 18.81 7.50
N PRO A 301 0.41 18.24 6.31
CA PRO A 301 1.40 17.18 6.16
C PRO A 301 2.81 17.69 6.47
N VAL A 302 3.68 16.81 6.96
CA VAL A 302 5.10 17.06 7.22
C VAL A 302 5.90 16.16 6.30
N TYR A 303 6.71 16.78 5.44
CA TYR A 303 7.55 16.05 4.50
C TYR A 303 8.93 15.77 5.09
N SER A 304 9.45 14.60 4.72
CA SER A 304 10.84 14.22 4.93
C SER A 304 11.54 14.09 3.59
N PRO A 305 12.57 14.91 3.30
CA PRO A 305 13.39 14.70 2.11
C PRO A 305 14.30 13.47 2.24
N ASN A 306 14.54 12.97 3.46
CA ASN A 306 15.37 11.79 3.71
C ASN A 306 14.66 10.78 4.62
N LYS A 307 14.96 9.50 4.41
CA LYS A 307 14.58 8.41 5.31
C LYS A 307 15.71 8.11 6.29
N MET A 308 15.39 7.68 7.50
CA MET A 308 16.38 7.34 8.53
C MET A 308 17.25 6.15 8.08
N PRO A 309 18.57 6.17 8.35
CA PRO A 309 19.44 5.02 8.07
C PRO A 309 19.01 3.78 8.86
N LYS A 310 19.08 2.61 8.21
CA LYS A 310 18.60 1.28 8.66
C LYS A 310 19.13 0.76 10.02
N ASN A 311 19.93 1.52 10.78
CA ASN A 311 20.60 1.02 11.99
C ASN A 311 20.70 2.01 13.16
N THR A 312 19.73 2.92 13.30
CA THR A 312 19.74 3.94 14.38
C THR A 312 19.08 3.48 15.68
N ALA A 313 18.89 2.17 15.89
CA ALA A 313 18.36 1.61 17.14
C ALA A 313 19.24 1.87 18.39
N ASN A 314 20.43 2.47 18.24
CA ASN A 314 21.31 2.86 19.34
C ASN A 314 21.47 4.39 19.40
N PHE A 315 20.65 5.06 20.21
CA PHE A 315 20.78 6.48 20.48
C PHE A 315 21.73 6.74 21.65
N ASN A 316 22.98 7.09 21.33
CA ASN A 316 23.87 7.85 22.19
C ASN A 316 24.83 8.65 21.32
N THR A 317 24.37 9.73 20.68
CA THR A 317 25.26 10.82 20.22
C THR A 317 24.43 12.04 19.81
N PRO A 318 24.77 13.26 20.27
CA PRO A 318 24.18 14.49 19.77
C PRO A 318 24.68 14.78 18.35
N ALA A 319 23.77 15.18 17.46
CA ALA A 319 24.08 15.57 16.10
C ALA A 319 24.89 16.88 16.05
N THR A 320 26.10 16.82 15.47
CA THR A 320 26.77 18.01 14.92
C THR A 320 26.49 18.08 13.42
N GLY A 321 26.06 19.25 12.97
CA GLY A 321 25.48 19.46 11.64
C GLY A 321 26.41 19.21 10.45
N GLY A 322 25.79 19.03 9.29
CA GLY A 322 26.45 18.98 8.00
C GLY A 322 25.46 19.05 6.84
N GLY A 323 25.48 20.20 6.13
CA GLY A 323 25.30 20.35 4.69
C GLY A 323 24.06 19.80 4.00
N ASN A 324 23.20 20.72 3.52
CA ASN A 324 22.29 20.49 2.40
C ASN A 324 23.08 20.11 1.14
N ALA A 325 23.17 18.82 0.83
CA ALA A 325 23.42 18.35 -0.52
C ALA A 325 22.16 17.62 -0.98
N GLN A 326 21.56 18.06 -2.09
CA GLN A 326 20.53 17.23 -2.73
C GLN A 326 21.16 15.88 -3.10
N PRO A 327 20.48 14.74 -2.86
CA PRO A 327 21.00 13.45 -3.25
C PRO A 327 21.30 13.47 -4.75
N MET A 328 22.53 13.09 -5.14
CA MET A 328 22.86 12.99 -6.55
C MET A 328 21.90 11.99 -7.22
N PRO A 329 21.44 12.27 -8.45
CA PRO A 329 20.58 11.36 -9.19
C PRO A 329 21.25 9.98 -9.29
N LYS A 330 20.57 8.93 -8.82
CA LYS A 330 21.02 7.54 -8.97
C LYS A 330 21.27 7.26 -10.47
N PRO A 331 22.39 6.63 -10.84
CA PRO A 331 22.63 6.25 -12.23
C PRO A 331 21.57 5.24 -12.70
N PRO A 332 21.16 5.28 -13.98
CA PRO A 332 20.19 4.33 -14.50
C PRO A 332 20.71 2.89 -14.43
N VAL A 333 19.80 1.96 -14.23
CA VAL A 333 20.02 0.52 -14.20
C VAL A 333 19.67 -0.05 -15.57
N LEU A 334 20.56 -0.87 -16.13
CA LEU A 334 20.26 -1.62 -17.35
C LEU A 334 19.34 -2.79 -16.99
N LEU A 335 18.17 -2.83 -17.61
CA LEU A 335 17.35 -4.03 -17.69
C LEU A 335 17.77 -4.81 -18.93
N ASP A 336 18.21 -6.05 -18.73
CA ASP A 336 18.50 -7.03 -19.76
C ASP A 336 17.42 -8.10 -19.71
N ALA A 337 16.48 -8.06 -20.66
CA ALA A 337 15.30 -8.91 -20.68
C ALA A 337 15.48 -10.03 -21.71
N ASP A 338 16.33 -11.00 -21.37
CA ASP A 338 16.70 -12.14 -22.25
C ASP A 338 15.47 -12.85 -22.85
N GLU A 339 14.42 -13.05 -22.04
CA GLU A 339 13.19 -13.76 -22.46
C GLU A 339 12.32 -12.97 -23.44
N ALA A 340 12.41 -11.64 -23.40
CA ALA A 340 11.68 -10.72 -24.29
C ALA A 340 12.59 -10.10 -25.37
N GLY A 341 13.87 -10.48 -25.39
CA GLY A 341 14.85 -10.07 -26.39
C GLY A 341 15.13 -8.57 -26.44
N PHE A 342 15.12 -7.86 -25.31
CA PHE A 342 15.41 -6.41 -25.30
C PHE A 342 16.30 -5.95 -24.15
N GLN A 343 16.92 -4.79 -24.34
CA GLN A 343 17.70 -4.06 -23.35
C GLN A 343 17.22 -2.61 -23.26
N VAL A 344 17.22 -2.04 -22.05
CA VAL A 344 16.80 -0.65 -21.83
C VAL A 344 17.30 -0.10 -20.51
N LEU A 345 17.59 1.19 -20.46
CA LEU A 345 17.96 1.88 -19.23
C LEU A 345 16.71 2.35 -18.48
N LEU A 346 16.61 1.96 -17.22
CA LEU A 346 15.56 2.34 -16.29
C LEU A 346 16.14 3.12 -15.09
N PRO A 347 15.34 3.97 -14.42
CA PRO A 347 15.81 4.69 -13.25
C PRO A 347 16.06 3.79 -12.03
N ASP A 348 15.46 2.58 -12.00
CA ASP A 348 15.72 1.56 -11.00
C ASP A 348 15.49 0.14 -11.56
N SER A 349 15.70 -0.89 -10.74
CA SER A 349 15.40 -2.28 -11.11
C SER A 349 13.92 -2.46 -11.43
N ALA A 350 13.63 -3.09 -12.57
CA ALA A 350 12.27 -3.47 -12.93
C ALA A 350 11.80 -4.72 -12.18
N LYS A 351 10.50 -4.80 -11.92
CA LYS A 351 9.79 -6.04 -11.60
C LYS A 351 9.24 -6.66 -12.88
N THR A 352 9.27 -7.98 -12.98
CA THR A 352 8.74 -8.73 -14.11
C THR A 352 7.49 -9.49 -13.70
N GLU A 353 6.40 -9.35 -14.44
CA GLU A 353 5.13 -10.02 -14.22
C GLU A 353 4.66 -10.70 -15.51
N TRP A 354 4.09 -11.89 -15.38
CA TRP A 354 3.50 -12.65 -16.49
C TRP A 354 1.99 -12.50 -16.43
N LEU A 355 1.40 -11.97 -17.50
CA LEU A 355 -0.02 -11.66 -17.60
C LEU A 355 -0.66 -12.50 -18.70
N GLU A 356 -1.60 -13.37 -18.31
CA GLU A 356 -2.06 -14.46 -19.19
C GLU A 356 -0.85 -15.31 -19.70
N ASP A 357 -1.06 -16.34 -20.51
CA ASP A 357 0.05 -17.26 -20.85
C ASP A 357 1.14 -16.63 -21.77
N ASP A 358 0.94 -15.41 -22.29
CA ASP A 358 1.72 -14.87 -23.44
C ASP A 358 2.12 -13.37 -23.37
N ILE A 359 1.88 -12.66 -22.26
CA ILE A 359 2.31 -11.24 -22.08
C ILE A 359 3.29 -11.14 -20.92
N ILE A 360 4.42 -10.47 -21.16
CA ILE A 360 5.39 -10.14 -20.10
C ILE A 360 5.35 -8.63 -19.87
N LEU A 361 5.23 -8.24 -18.61
CA LEU A 361 5.24 -6.86 -18.18
C LEU A 361 6.46 -6.58 -17.31
N TYR A 362 7.20 -5.52 -17.65
CA TYR A 362 8.28 -4.98 -16.85
C TYR A 362 7.87 -3.61 -16.31
N THR A 363 7.84 -3.46 -14.99
CA THR A 363 7.42 -2.21 -14.32
C THR A 363 8.55 -1.64 -13.48
N CYS A 364 8.72 -0.32 -13.53
CA CYS A 364 9.72 0.39 -12.73
C CYS A 364 9.15 1.73 -12.26
N SER A 365 9.20 1.97 -10.95
CA SER A 365 8.79 3.24 -10.34
C SER A 365 10.01 4.12 -10.06
N ASP A 366 10.05 5.33 -10.59
CA ASP A 366 11.04 6.34 -10.19
C ASP A 366 10.46 7.17 -9.05
N ALA A 367 10.75 6.78 -7.81
CA ALA A 367 10.29 7.49 -6.62
C ALA A 367 10.79 8.95 -6.56
N GLN A 368 11.90 9.29 -7.24
CA GLN A 368 12.44 10.66 -7.26
C GLN A 368 11.63 11.58 -8.18
N SER A 369 11.22 11.10 -9.34
CA SER A 369 10.43 11.88 -10.29
C SER A 369 8.93 11.68 -10.16
N GLY A 370 8.48 10.60 -9.53
CA GLY A 370 7.07 10.18 -9.51
C GLY A 370 6.60 9.72 -10.88
N LEU A 371 7.51 9.18 -11.70
CA LEU A 371 7.22 8.64 -13.03
C LEU A 371 7.16 7.11 -12.95
N PHE A 372 6.21 6.54 -13.68
CA PHE A 372 6.02 5.10 -13.77
C PHE A 372 6.36 4.61 -15.17
N TYR A 373 7.33 3.71 -15.27
CA TYR A 373 7.87 3.16 -16.52
C TYR A 373 7.33 1.75 -16.71
N ASN A 374 6.79 1.50 -17.90
CA ASN A 374 6.24 0.21 -18.28
C ASN A 374 6.82 -0.23 -19.62
N ILE A 375 7.12 -1.51 -19.70
CA ILE A 375 7.42 -2.19 -20.96
C ILE A 375 6.57 -3.44 -21.00
N ALA A 376 5.67 -3.51 -21.95
CA ALA A 376 4.86 -4.69 -22.16
C ALA A 376 5.29 -5.36 -23.46
N TYR A 377 5.59 -6.65 -23.37
CA TYR A 377 6.06 -7.50 -24.45
C TYR A 377 5.06 -8.61 -24.71
N THR A 378 4.86 -8.91 -25.99
CA THR A 378 4.14 -10.12 -26.40
C THR A 378 4.54 -10.57 -27.80
N ALA A 379 4.53 -11.89 -28.02
CA ALA A 379 4.70 -12.50 -29.32
C ALA A 379 3.34 -12.56 -30.06
N LEU A 380 3.20 -11.76 -31.11
CA LEU A 380 2.00 -11.75 -31.94
C LEU A 380 1.95 -12.98 -32.85
N PRO A 381 0.77 -13.61 -33.01
CA PRO A 381 0.61 -14.73 -33.93
C PRO A 381 0.89 -14.34 -35.39
N ASP A 382 1.37 -15.28 -36.21
CA ASP A 382 1.72 -15.07 -37.63
C ASP A 382 0.61 -14.41 -38.46
N SER A 383 -0.67 -14.64 -38.14
CA SER A 383 -1.78 -13.98 -38.84
C SER A 383 -1.85 -12.47 -38.64
N ALA A 384 -1.26 -11.93 -37.56
CA ALA A 384 -1.16 -10.51 -37.29
C ALA A 384 0.03 -9.85 -38.00
N SER A 385 1.04 -10.60 -38.46
CA SER A 385 2.18 -10.08 -39.22
C SER A 385 1.84 -9.62 -40.64
N ALA A 386 0.64 -9.97 -41.12
CA ALA A 386 0.11 -9.52 -42.40
C ALA A 386 -0.59 -8.15 -42.37
N GLN A 387 -0.81 -7.53 -41.21
CA GLN A 387 -1.40 -6.18 -41.12
C GLN A 387 -0.35 -5.08 -41.27
N ASN A 388 -0.70 -3.98 -41.95
CA ASN A 388 0.14 -2.77 -41.98
C ASN A 388 0.34 -2.24 -40.55
N ASN A 389 1.60 -2.08 -40.13
CA ASN A 389 1.98 -1.62 -38.80
C ASN A 389 1.27 -0.32 -38.39
N GLU A 390 1.13 0.64 -39.31
CA GLU A 390 0.44 1.91 -39.01
C GLU A 390 -1.04 1.70 -38.64
N ALA A 391 -1.75 0.84 -39.38
CA ALA A 391 -3.15 0.53 -39.09
C ALA A 391 -3.30 -0.26 -37.78
N PHE A 392 -2.32 -1.13 -37.48
CA PHE A 392 -2.25 -1.85 -36.21
C PHE A 392 -2.06 -0.89 -35.03
N TYR A 393 -1.06 0.00 -35.09
CA TYR A 393 -0.79 0.98 -34.04
C TYR A 393 -1.96 1.95 -33.84
N ASN A 394 -2.60 2.43 -34.92
CA ASN A 394 -3.80 3.27 -34.82
C ASN A 394 -4.94 2.55 -34.11
N GLN A 395 -5.14 1.25 -34.37
CA GLN A 395 -6.15 0.47 -33.66
C GLN A 395 -5.82 0.31 -32.17
N VAL A 396 -4.55 0.14 -31.82
CA VAL A 396 -4.13 0.09 -30.41
C VAL A 396 -4.39 1.44 -29.75
N ALA A 397 -3.96 2.54 -30.36
CA ALA A 397 -4.14 3.88 -29.83
C ALA A 397 -5.61 4.31 -29.71
N GLU A 398 -6.45 4.02 -30.70
CA GLU A 398 -7.90 4.29 -30.64
C GLU A 398 -8.58 3.52 -29.52
N ARG A 399 -8.12 2.29 -29.24
CA ARG A 399 -8.67 1.48 -28.15
C ARG A 399 -8.26 2.02 -26.79
N LEU A 400 -7.01 2.46 -26.64
CA LEU A 400 -6.55 3.18 -25.45
C LEU A 400 -7.40 4.44 -25.21
N ALA A 401 -7.62 5.24 -26.25
CA ALA A 401 -8.46 6.44 -26.19
C ALA A 401 -9.94 6.18 -25.89
N LYS A 402 -10.48 4.98 -26.17
CA LYS A 402 -11.88 4.64 -25.86
C LYS A 402 -12.12 4.26 -24.39
N THR A 403 -11.07 4.25 -23.57
CA THR A 403 -11.12 3.85 -22.18
C THR A 403 -11.49 5.03 -21.29
N LYS A 404 -12.62 4.96 -20.56
CA LYS A 404 -13.06 5.91 -19.51
C LYS A 404 -12.59 7.37 -19.73
N GLY A 405 -12.94 7.95 -20.88
CA GLY A 405 -12.71 9.37 -21.17
C GLY A 405 -11.28 9.79 -21.60
N ALA A 406 -10.36 8.86 -21.87
CA ALA A 406 -9.03 9.18 -22.38
C ALA A 406 -9.08 9.89 -23.75
N LYS A 407 -8.09 10.74 -24.04
CA LYS A 407 -8.00 11.53 -25.26
C LYS A 407 -6.59 11.52 -25.84
N LEU A 408 -6.46 11.10 -27.09
CA LEU A 408 -5.20 11.21 -27.82
C LEU A 408 -4.84 12.69 -28.04
N LEU A 409 -3.66 13.11 -27.55
CA LEU A 409 -3.16 14.47 -27.71
C LEU A 409 -2.35 14.60 -28.99
N TYR A 410 -1.42 13.67 -29.21
CA TYR A 410 -0.73 13.52 -30.48
C TYR A 410 -0.29 12.08 -30.69
N GLN A 411 -0.09 11.74 -31.96
CA GLN A 411 0.60 10.54 -32.37
C GLN A 411 1.37 10.85 -33.65
N LYS A 412 2.60 10.34 -33.77
CA LYS A 412 3.39 10.46 -34.99
C LYS A 412 4.27 9.23 -35.19
N THR A 413 4.49 8.92 -36.46
CA THR A 413 5.43 7.88 -36.87
C THR A 413 6.86 8.34 -36.59
N VAL A 414 7.65 7.48 -35.95
CA VAL A 414 9.08 7.70 -35.69
C VAL A 414 9.88 6.47 -36.12
N ASN A 415 11.18 6.65 -36.34
CA ASN A 415 12.09 5.53 -36.56
C ASN A 415 12.78 5.20 -35.24
N VAL A 416 12.60 3.98 -34.76
CA VAL A 416 13.29 3.43 -33.59
C VAL A 416 13.98 2.15 -34.08
N LEU A 417 15.31 2.06 -33.93
CA LEU A 417 16.10 0.90 -34.37
C LEU A 417 15.88 0.53 -35.86
N GLU A 418 15.83 1.54 -36.75
CA GLU A 418 15.56 1.38 -38.20
C GLU A 418 14.18 0.80 -38.55
N ALA A 419 13.29 0.61 -37.57
CA ALA A 419 11.92 0.18 -37.75
C ALA A 419 10.93 1.33 -37.53
N LEU A 420 9.80 1.27 -38.26
CA LEU A 420 8.70 2.21 -38.11
C LEU A 420 7.94 1.93 -36.81
N ALA A 421 8.07 2.86 -35.87
CA ALA A 421 7.38 2.88 -34.59
C ALA A 421 6.34 4.01 -34.56
N GLN A 422 5.45 3.97 -33.58
CA GLN A 422 4.51 5.07 -33.29
C GLN A 422 4.77 5.60 -31.90
N GLU A 423 5.11 6.87 -31.81
CA GLU A 423 5.12 7.57 -30.53
C GLU A 423 3.87 8.43 -30.40
N GLY A 424 3.40 8.59 -29.18
CA GLY A 424 2.29 9.48 -28.90
C GLY A 424 2.19 9.86 -27.45
N GLU A 425 1.25 10.75 -27.19
CA GLU A 425 0.87 11.18 -25.86
C GLU A 425 -0.66 11.19 -25.76
N MET A 426 -1.17 10.64 -24.66
CA MET A 426 -2.59 10.60 -24.34
C MET A 426 -2.83 11.28 -23.00
N ASP A 427 -3.89 12.07 -22.94
CA ASP A 427 -4.53 12.45 -21.69
C ASP A 427 -5.39 11.27 -21.24
N MET A 428 -5.19 10.80 -20.02
CA MET A 428 -5.83 9.59 -19.54
C MET A 428 -7.26 9.84 -19.02
N GLY A 429 -7.77 11.08 -19.02
CA GLY A 429 -9.19 11.37 -18.83
C GLY A 429 -9.77 10.98 -17.46
N GLU A 430 -10.98 10.42 -17.41
CA GLU A 430 -11.68 10.09 -16.15
C GLU A 430 -11.04 8.91 -15.41
N LEU A 431 -10.33 8.05 -16.14
CA LEU A 431 -9.50 7.03 -15.55
C LEU A 431 -8.42 7.64 -14.64
N LEU A 432 -7.85 8.77 -15.09
CA LEU A 432 -6.65 9.36 -14.54
C LEU A 432 -6.59 10.87 -14.68
N PRO A 433 -7.40 11.61 -13.91
CA PRO A 433 -7.50 13.04 -14.08
C PRO A 433 -6.14 13.73 -13.87
N GLY A 434 -5.67 14.46 -14.90
CA GLY A 434 -4.44 15.25 -14.87
C GLY A 434 -3.15 14.48 -15.20
N ILE A 435 -3.22 13.19 -15.50
CA ILE A 435 -2.07 12.35 -15.82
C ILE A 435 -2.03 12.05 -17.31
N HIS A 436 -0.83 12.16 -17.90
CA HIS A 436 -0.58 11.81 -19.29
C HIS A 436 0.23 10.51 -19.39
N LEU A 437 0.04 9.82 -20.50
CA LEU A 437 0.81 8.66 -20.93
C LEU A 437 1.60 9.05 -22.17
N ARG A 438 2.92 9.04 -22.09
CA ARG A 438 3.78 9.06 -23.28
C ARG A 438 4.16 7.62 -23.62
N TYR A 439 4.04 7.24 -24.88
CA TYR A 439 4.32 5.87 -25.30
C TYR A 439 5.11 5.80 -26.61
N VAL A 440 5.77 4.65 -26.79
CA VAL A 440 6.35 4.19 -28.06
C VAL A 440 5.88 2.76 -28.29
N MET A 441 5.25 2.54 -29.43
CA MET A 441 4.89 1.21 -29.93
C MET A 441 5.87 0.79 -31.02
N LEU A 442 6.47 -0.38 -30.85
CA LEU A 442 7.42 -0.95 -31.80
C LEU A 442 7.07 -2.41 -32.07
N ARG A 443 7.27 -2.84 -33.31
CA ARG A 443 7.10 -4.22 -33.74
C ARG A 443 8.29 -4.68 -34.57
N THR A 444 8.84 -5.84 -34.23
CA THR A 444 9.94 -6.50 -34.94
C THR A 444 9.56 -7.96 -35.23
N GLY A 445 9.16 -8.25 -36.47
CA GLY A 445 8.65 -9.59 -36.82
C GLY A 445 7.34 -9.93 -36.09
N THR A 446 7.36 -11.00 -35.29
CA THR A 446 6.24 -11.38 -34.42
C THR A 446 6.20 -10.56 -33.13
N ASP A 447 7.30 -9.94 -32.73
CA ASP A 447 7.41 -9.35 -31.41
C ASP A 447 6.81 -7.95 -31.38
N PHE A 448 6.03 -7.66 -30.34
CA PHE A 448 5.42 -6.36 -30.11
C PHE A 448 5.82 -5.83 -28.73
N TYR A 449 6.28 -4.58 -28.74
CA TYR A 449 6.69 -3.84 -27.56
C TYR A 449 5.87 -2.57 -27.43
N LEU A 450 5.34 -2.35 -26.23
CA LEU A 450 4.81 -1.06 -25.82
C LEU A 450 5.63 -0.53 -24.66
N LEU A 451 6.44 0.47 -24.95
CA LEU A 451 7.11 1.27 -23.94
C LEU A 451 6.18 2.41 -23.56
N SER A 452 6.04 2.68 -22.27
CA SER A 452 5.31 3.84 -21.83
C SER A 452 5.80 4.41 -20.51
N VAL A 453 5.63 5.72 -20.37
CA VAL A 453 5.88 6.45 -19.14
C VAL A 453 4.63 7.22 -18.79
N THR A 454 4.15 7.02 -17.58
CA THR A 454 2.96 7.68 -17.04
C THR A 454 3.35 8.67 -15.96
N GLY A 455 2.76 9.87 -15.99
CA GLY A 455 3.01 10.89 -14.99
C GLY A 455 2.42 12.25 -15.36
N LEU A 456 2.80 13.27 -14.59
CA LEU A 456 2.37 14.64 -14.86
C LEU A 456 2.97 15.17 -16.18
N PRO A 457 2.22 15.93 -17.00
CA PRO A 457 2.65 16.37 -18.33
C PRO A 457 3.99 17.12 -18.34
N GLU A 458 4.24 17.94 -17.32
CA GLU A 458 5.49 18.69 -17.17
C GLU A 458 6.70 17.80 -16.86
N LYS A 459 6.47 16.62 -16.26
CA LYS A 459 7.51 15.65 -15.92
C LYS A 459 7.84 14.68 -17.06
N LEU A 460 6.93 14.50 -18.02
CA LEU A 460 7.17 13.65 -19.20
C LEU A 460 8.18 14.24 -20.19
N LYS A 461 8.50 15.53 -20.05
CA LYS A 461 9.52 16.24 -20.84
C LYS A 461 10.94 16.15 -20.23
N ASN A 462 11.14 15.25 -19.27
CA ASN A 462 12.41 15.05 -18.56
C ASN A 462 13.42 14.26 -19.41
N GLU A 463 14.71 14.59 -19.30
CA GLU A 463 15.81 13.87 -19.98
C GLU A 463 15.86 12.37 -19.65
N ARG A 464 15.46 11.96 -18.44
CA ARG A 464 15.36 10.54 -18.06
C ARG A 464 14.31 9.78 -18.85
N VAL A 465 13.20 10.43 -19.19
CA VAL A 465 12.14 9.85 -20.02
C VAL A 465 12.66 9.64 -21.44
N ASN A 466 13.39 10.62 -21.98
CA ASN A 466 14.05 10.46 -23.27
C ASN A 466 15.08 9.34 -23.22
N THR A 467 15.91 9.29 -22.18
CA THR A 467 16.91 8.22 -21.99
C THR A 467 16.27 6.83 -21.99
N PHE A 468 15.11 6.67 -21.34
CA PHE A 468 14.36 5.41 -21.36
C PHE A 468 13.96 5.01 -22.78
N PHE A 469 13.32 5.90 -23.55
CA PHE A 469 12.90 5.58 -24.92
C PHE A 469 14.10 5.39 -25.87
N ASP A 470 15.13 6.22 -25.74
CA ASP A 470 16.30 6.25 -26.63
C ASP A 470 17.28 5.10 -26.37
N SER A 471 17.28 4.54 -25.14
CA SER A 471 18.12 3.40 -24.77
C SER A 471 17.53 2.04 -25.12
N PHE A 472 16.29 2.00 -25.61
CA PHE A 472 15.63 0.74 -25.95
C PHE A 472 16.30 0.09 -27.17
N MET A 473 16.77 -1.14 -26.99
CA MET A 473 17.39 -1.96 -28.02
C MET A 473 16.74 -3.34 -28.03
N VAL A 474 16.51 -3.89 -29.22
CA VAL A 474 16.11 -5.29 -29.40
C VAL A 474 17.38 -6.10 -29.68
N ALA A 475 17.58 -7.19 -28.95
CA ALA A 475 18.68 -8.10 -29.18
C ALA A 475 18.53 -8.76 -30.58
N PRO A 476 19.64 -8.97 -31.32
CA PRO A 476 19.62 -9.44 -32.70
C PRO A 476 19.11 -10.87 -32.89
#